data_AF-A0A7Y2DEK4-F1
#
_entry.id   AF-A0A7Y2DEK4-F1
#
_cell.length_a   1.000
_cell.length_b   1.000
_cell.length_c   1.000
_cell.angle_alpha   90.00
_cell.angle_beta   90.00
_cell.angle_gamma   90.00
#
_symmetry.space_group_name_H-M   'P 1'
#
loop_
_entity.id
_entity.type
_entity.pdbx_description
1 polymer ?
#
loop_
_entity_poly.entity_id
_entity_poly.type
_entity_poly.pdbx_seq_one_letter_code
_entity_poly.pdbx_strand_id
1 'polypeptide(L)'
;MGRSTWVRCKRWTGTMAMAFVFSILIISCTERPKKNSADSSKTDEQISDSVAEDNKESDEVTLYENRIAKIPLPFPKREMADDLKKSFQSLTIVKEIGQQDGPDFPLYSLKNGKREMAYFSMDFEDTLQLTEVRINDPMVQDQYGLKVGDGYSKIKKLRSGELKTTTDYHMHTYVYFEGSKIFYEISGELPTSQPIDPDTLKLTEGQLKNWTIESIIWRE
;
A
#
# COMPACT_ATOMS: atom_id res chain seq x y z
N MET A 1 -18.37 -22.71 -60.65
CA MET A 1 -17.07 -22.82 -59.95
C MET A 1 -17.09 -21.79 -58.82
N GLY A 2 -16.85 -22.11 -57.55
CA GLY A 2 -16.72 -23.41 -56.88
C GLY A 2 -16.89 -23.23 -55.34
N ARG A 3 -17.20 -24.35 -54.64
CA ARG A 3 -17.03 -24.68 -53.18
C ARG A 3 -16.80 -23.49 -52.21
N SER A 4 -17.42 -23.34 -51.05
CA SER A 4 -17.61 -24.28 -49.92
C SER A 4 -18.09 -23.47 -48.69
N THR A 5 -18.61 -23.96 -47.54
CA THR A 5 -19.07 -25.29 -47.06
C THR A 5 -20.11 -25.05 -45.95
N TRP A 6 -20.95 -26.05 -45.62
CA TRP A 6 -21.70 -26.07 -44.34
C TRP A 6 -20.92 -26.84 -43.27
N VAL A 7 -20.73 -26.27 -42.06
CA VAL A 7 -20.47 -27.04 -40.84
C VAL A 7 -21.19 -26.40 -39.64
N ARG A 8 -22.09 -27.17 -39.01
CA ARG A 8 -22.65 -26.86 -37.68
C ARG A 8 -21.58 -27.08 -36.61
N CYS A 9 -21.34 -26.13 -35.72
CA CYS A 9 -20.63 -26.41 -34.46
C CYS A 9 -21.62 -26.73 -33.34
N LYS A 10 -21.26 -27.68 -32.47
CA LYS A 10 -22.18 -28.29 -31.49
C LYS A 10 -22.24 -27.52 -30.18
N ARG A 11 -23.44 -27.51 -29.61
CA ARG A 11 -23.73 -27.21 -28.19
C ARG A 11 -22.97 -28.21 -27.31
N TRP A 12 -22.17 -27.73 -26.36
CA TRP A 12 -21.48 -28.56 -25.37
C TRP A 12 -21.95 -28.15 -23.97
N THR A 13 -22.73 -29.01 -23.32
CA THR A 13 -23.19 -28.82 -21.94
C THR A 13 -22.57 -29.89 -21.07
N GLY A 14 -21.41 -29.58 -20.49
CA GLY A 14 -20.70 -30.44 -19.54
C GLY A 14 -20.99 -30.04 -18.11
N THR A 15 -22.09 -30.53 -17.53
CA THR A 15 -22.31 -30.51 -16.08
C THR A 15 -21.49 -31.61 -15.43
N MET A 16 -20.39 -31.24 -14.76
CA MET A 16 -19.57 -32.17 -13.99
C MET A 16 -19.75 -31.89 -12.49
N ALA A 17 -20.58 -32.70 -11.83
CA ALA A 17 -20.75 -32.64 -10.39
C ALA A 17 -19.58 -33.36 -9.70
N MET A 18 -18.76 -32.63 -8.94
CA MET A 18 -17.84 -33.22 -7.97
C MET A 18 -18.49 -33.24 -6.59
N ALA A 19 -18.86 -34.42 -6.11
CA ALA A 19 -19.18 -34.63 -4.71
C ALA A 19 -17.88 -34.77 -3.91
N PHE A 20 -17.58 -33.82 -3.02
CA PHE A 20 -16.52 -33.97 -2.03
C PHE A 20 -17.09 -34.62 -0.76
N VAL A 21 -16.62 -35.83 -0.46
CA VAL A 21 -17.00 -36.57 0.74
C VAL A 21 -16.14 -36.09 1.92
N PHE A 22 -16.80 -35.64 2.99
CA PHE A 22 -16.15 -35.36 4.27
C PHE A 22 -15.67 -36.67 4.93
N SER A 23 -14.43 -36.66 5.41
CA SER A 23 -13.90 -37.68 6.33
C SER A 23 -13.20 -37.00 7.50
N ILE A 24 -13.94 -36.79 8.58
CA ILE A 24 -13.42 -36.22 9.83
C ILE A 24 -12.77 -37.36 10.62
N LEU A 25 -11.44 -37.32 10.80
CA LEU A 25 -10.74 -38.18 11.74
C LEU A 25 -10.50 -37.44 13.04
N ILE A 26 -11.35 -37.74 14.03
CA ILE A 26 -11.21 -37.28 15.41
C ILE A 26 -10.25 -38.24 16.12
N ILE A 27 -9.00 -37.81 16.39
CA ILE A 27 -8.13 -38.54 17.31
C ILE A 27 -8.28 -37.89 18.69
N SER A 28 -9.05 -38.56 19.54
CA SER A 28 -9.19 -38.20 20.95
C SER A 28 -7.98 -38.70 21.73
N CYS A 29 -7.21 -37.78 22.30
CA CYS A 29 -6.20 -38.09 23.31
C CYS A 29 -6.63 -37.43 24.63
N THR A 30 -7.29 -38.21 25.48
CA THR A 30 -7.56 -37.84 26.88
C THR A 30 -7.14 -38.98 27.79
N GLU A 31 -6.07 -38.79 28.54
CA GLU A 31 -5.94 -39.36 29.88
C GLU A 31 -5.04 -38.46 30.73
N ARG A 32 -5.40 -38.29 32.00
CA ARG A 32 -4.69 -37.44 32.98
C ARG A 32 -3.85 -38.31 33.95
N PRO A 33 -3.44 -37.88 35.15
CA PRO A 33 -2.02 -37.83 35.47
C PRO A 33 -1.59 -38.89 36.50
N LYS A 34 -0.28 -39.07 36.68
CA LYS A 34 0.27 -39.63 37.92
C LYS A 34 1.25 -38.65 38.56
N LYS A 35 1.04 -38.42 39.86
CA LYS A 35 1.82 -37.55 40.74
C LYS A 35 2.47 -38.47 41.80
N ASN A 36 3.78 -38.33 42.01
CA ASN A 36 4.62 -38.78 43.13
C ASN A 36 6.02 -38.21 42.82
N SER A 37 6.60 -37.20 43.50
CA SER A 37 7.01 -37.04 44.91
C SER A 37 8.47 -37.47 45.18
N ALA A 38 9.38 -36.48 45.26
CA ALA A 38 10.72 -36.48 45.90
C ALA A 38 11.77 -37.50 45.35
N ASP A 39 13.10 -37.34 45.48
CA ASP A 39 13.94 -36.35 46.17
C ASP A 39 15.36 -36.26 45.53
N SER A 40 16.13 -35.23 45.88
CA SER A 40 17.60 -35.20 46.04
C SER A 40 18.59 -35.17 44.84
N SER A 41 19.53 -34.21 44.97
CA SER A 41 20.97 -34.24 44.61
C SER A 41 21.48 -33.88 43.20
N LYS A 42 21.91 -32.61 43.07
CA LYS A 42 23.21 -32.12 42.52
C LYS A 42 23.89 -32.85 41.35
N THR A 43 24.22 -32.13 40.28
CA THR A 43 25.57 -31.53 39.99
C THR A 43 25.47 -30.68 38.71
N ASP A 44 26.44 -29.79 38.49
CA ASP A 44 26.47 -28.70 37.51
C ASP A 44 26.47 -29.10 36.02
N GLU A 45 25.88 -28.26 35.16
CA GLU A 45 26.62 -27.67 34.02
C GLU A 45 25.94 -26.39 33.49
N GLN A 46 26.74 -25.44 32.99
CA GLN A 46 26.26 -24.20 32.38
C GLN A 46 25.89 -24.42 30.91
N ILE A 47 24.68 -24.03 30.47
CA ILE A 47 24.49 -23.49 29.12
C ILE A 47 23.68 -22.20 29.23
N SER A 48 24.28 -21.12 28.75
CA SER A 48 23.68 -19.78 28.67
C SER A 48 22.87 -19.64 27.39
N ASP A 49 21.59 -20.01 27.41
CA ASP A 49 20.65 -19.60 26.37
C ASP A 49 20.18 -18.17 26.63
N SER A 50 21.08 -17.22 26.38
CA SER A 50 20.66 -15.86 26.06
C SER A 50 19.94 -15.91 24.71
N VAL A 51 18.62 -16.12 24.76
CA VAL A 51 17.75 -15.80 23.63
C VAL A 51 17.87 -14.31 23.41
N ALA A 52 18.79 -13.93 22.53
CA ALA A 52 18.82 -12.61 21.95
C ALA A 52 17.53 -12.50 21.11
N GLU A 53 16.49 -11.95 21.73
CA GLU A 53 15.43 -11.29 20.98
C GLU A 53 16.12 -10.18 20.18
N ASP A 54 16.46 -10.52 18.94
CA ASP A 54 16.89 -9.60 17.90
C ASP A 54 15.72 -8.64 17.68
N ASN A 55 15.69 -7.58 18.50
CA ASN A 55 14.77 -6.46 18.42
C ASN A 55 15.04 -5.74 17.11
N LYS A 56 14.57 -6.34 16.01
CA LYS A 56 14.40 -5.68 14.74
C LYS A 56 13.37 -4.59 14.94
N GLU A 57 13.88 -3.42 15.30
CA GLU A 57 13.21 -2.13 15.23
C GLU A 57 12.47 -2.10 13.89
N SER A 58 11.14 -2.20 13.95
CA SER A 58 10.31 -2.22 12.74
C SER A 58 10.49 -0.88 12.03
N ASP A 59 10.81 -0.88 10.74
CA ASP A 59 11.03 0.38 10.03
C ASP A 59 9.75 1.22 10.05
N GLU A 60 9.74 2.28 10.86
CA GLU A 60 8.64 3.24 10.86
C GLU A 60 8.70 4.09 9.59
N VAL A 61 7.73 3.88 8.71
CA VAL A 61 7.59 4.66 7.48
C VAL A 61 6.61 5.80 7.75
N THR A 62 7.14 7.02 7.79
CA THR A 62 6.37 8.27 7.95
C THR A 62 6.79 9.29 6.90
N LEU A 63 5.84 9.88 6.20
CA LEU A 63 6.07 10.92 5.19
C LEU A 63 6.07 12.32 5.83
N TYR A 64 7.06 13.12 5.50
CA TYR A 64 7.19 14.52 5.90
C TYR A 64 7.28 15.40 4.65
N GLU A 65 7.07 16.70 4.82
CA GLU A 65 7.13 17.68 3.71
C GLU A 65 8.52 17.71 3.02
N ASN A 66 9.57 17.24 3.71
CA ASN A 66 10.96 17.29 3.25
C ASN A 66 11.76 15.98 3.44
N ARG A 67 11.10 14.86 3.79
CA ARG A 67 11.75 13.55 3.97
C ARG A 67 10.73 12.41 4.02
N ILE A 68 11.17 11.16 3.79
CA ILE A 68 10.45 9.96 4.23
C ILE A 68 11.31 9.20 5.24
N ALA A 69 10.76 8.90 6.41
CA ALA A 69 11.51 8.41 7.56
C ALA A 69 12.80 9.24 7.81
N LYS A 70 13.98 8.66 7.50
CA LYS A 70 15.31 9.27 7.66
C LYS A 70 15.91 9.83 6.35
N ILE A 71 15.23 9.66 5.20
CA ILE A 71 15.75 10.00 3.86
C ILE A 71 15.18 11.36 3.39
N PRO A 72 16.00 12.38 3.08
CA PRO A 72 15.53 13.67 2.56
C PRO A 72 14.75 13.55 1.24
N LEU A 73 13.79 14.47 1.04
CA LEU A 73 13.02 14.66 -0.20
C LEU A 73 13.17 16.13 -0.69
N PRO A 74 13.37 16.39 -1.98
CA PRO A 74 13.58 15.41 -3.07
C PRO A 74 14.87 14.60 -2.86
N PHE A 75 14.97 13.45 -3.54
CA PHE A 75 16.22 12.69 -3.55
C PHE A 75 17.36 13.48 -4.21
N PRO A 76 18.62 13.33 -3.77
CA PRO A 76 19.76 13.82 -4.52
C PRO A 76 19.82 13.11 -5.88
N LYS A 77 20.22 13.83 -6.95
CA LYS A 77 20.32 13.29 -8.33
C LYS A 77 21.41 12.23 -8.46
N ARG A 78 21.11 11.00 -8.02
CA ARG A 78 21.93 9.78 -8.07
C ARG A 78 21.07 8.55 -7.79
N GLU A 79 21.62 7.37 -8.01
CA GLU A 79 20.98 6.11 -7.61
C GLU A 79 20.75 6.06 -6.09
N MET A 80 19.54 5.65 -5.70
CA MET A 80 19.07 5.63 -4.30
C MET A 80 18.79 4.23 -3.75
N ALA A 81 18.90 3.18 -4.58
CA ALA A 81 18.53 1.81 -4.23
C ALA A 81 19.18 1.31 -2.93
N ASP A 82 20.46 1.59 -2.71
CA ASP A 82 21.19 1.08 -1.55
C ASP A 82 20.96 1.92 -0.29
N ASP A 83 20.71 3.23 -0.43
CA ASP A 83 20.30 4.08 0.71
C ASP A 83 18.89 3.73 1.19
N LEU A 84 17.98 3.42 0.25
CA LEU A 84 16.65 2.91 0.57
C LEU A 84 16.75 1.59 1.34
N LYS A 85 17.51 0.60 0.86
CA LYS A 85 17.71 -0.69 1.56
C LYS A 85 18.36 -0.52 2.94
N LYS A 86 19.30 0.42 3.07
CA LYS A 86 19.99 0.70 4.34
C LYS A 86 19.08 1.39 5.37
N SER A 87 18.13 2.20 4.88
CA SER A 87 17.19 2.95 5.71
C SER A 87 15.94 2.15 6.10
N PHE A 88 15.58 1.13 5.30
CA PHE A 88 14.42 0.27 5.49
C PHE A 88 14.88 -1.21 5.49
N GLN A 89 15.41 -1.69 6.62
CA GLN A 89 16.13 -2.98 6.71
C GLN A 89 15.21 -4.20 6.88
N SER A 90 14.00 -3.98 7.38
CA SER A 90 12.93 -4.98 7.51
C SER A 90 12.02 -5.05 6.28
N LEU A 91 12.12 -4.06 5.39
CA LEU A 91 11.31 -3.94 4.17
C LEU A 91 12.11 -4.33 2.92
N THR A 92 11.39 -4.66 1.85
CA THR A 92 11.98 -5.01 0.54
C THR A 92 11.95 -3.80 -0.38
N ILE A 93 13.10 -3.43 -0.95
CA ILE A 93 13.21 -2.43 -2.02
C ILE A 93 13.34 -3.15 -3.35
N VAL A 94 12.44 -2.86 -4.29
CA VAL A 94 12.51 -3.36 -5.68
C VAL A 94 12.61 -2.17 -6.63
N LYS A 95 13.52 -2.20 -7.60
CA LYS A 95 13.53 -1.25 -8.72
C LYS A 95 12.68 -1.85 -9.84
N GLU A 96 11.62 -1.17 -10.23
CA GLU A 96 10.61 -1.64 -11.18
C GLU A 96 10.37 -0.56 -12.25
N ILE A 97 9.56 -0.88 -13.27
CA ILE A 97 9.14 0.05 -14.31
C ILE A 97 7.63 0.28 -14.16
N GLY A 98 7.23 1.54 -13.97
CA GLY A 98 5.85 1.97 -13.97
C GLY A 98 5.34 2.24 -15.38
N GLN A 99 4.05 1.96 -15.60
CA GLN A 99 3.37 2.16 -16.88
C GLN A 99 2.34 3.28 -16.76
N GLN A 100 2.15 4.04 -17.84
CA GLN A 100 1.17 5.13 -17.95
C GLN A 100 0.75 5.31 -19.41
N ASP A 101 -0.16 6.26 -19.69
CA ASP A 101 -0.58 6.60 -21.07
C ASP A 101 0.58 7.18 -21.92
N GLY A 102 1.60 7.73 -21.25
CA GLY A 102 2.84 8.23 -21.84
C GLY A 102 4.00 7.21 -21.81
N PRO A 103 5.26 7.69 -21.77
CA PRO A 103 6.43 6.81 -21.61
C PRO A 103 6.42 6.05 -20.28
N ASP A 104 6.85 4.79 -20.31
CA ASP A 104 7.20 4.04 -19.10
C ASP A 104 8.25 4.80 -18.26
N PHE A 105 8.16 4.71 -16.93
CA PHE A 105 9.04 5.44 -16.01
C PHE A 105 9.72 4.52 -14.99
N PRO A 106 10.94 4.82 -14.51
CA PRO A 106 11.57 4.04 -13.45
C PRO A 106 10.92 4.34 -12.11
N LEU A 107 10.79 3.32 -11.25
CA LEU A 107 10.37 3.52 -9.87
C LEU A 107 11.10 2.61 -8.87
N TYR A 108 11.08 3.00 -7.61
CA TYR A 108 11.44 2.12 -6.49
C TYR A 108 10.20 1.82 -5.66
N SER A 109 9.91 0.55 -5.43
CA SER A 109 8.80 0.13 -4.57
C SER A 109 9.30 -0.36 -3.22
N LEU A 110 8.70 0.17 -2.16
CA LEU A 110 8.92 -0.20 -0.75
C LEU A 110 7.84 -1.21 -0.35
N LYS A 111 8.20 -2.48 -0.13
CA LYS A 111 7.26 -3.59 0.08
C LYS A 111 7.44 -4.26 1.45
N ASN A 112 6.33 -4.50 2.16
CA ASN A 112 6.26 -5.39 3.31
C ASN A 112 5.70 -6.75 2.87
N GLY A 113 6.60 -7.72 2.67
CA GLY A 113 6.26 -8.99 2.05
C GLY A 113 5.72 -8.79 0.62
N LYS A 114 4.43 -9.12 0.41
CA LYS A 114 3.75 -8.94 -0.89
C LYS A 114 3.03 -7.59 -1.03
N ARG A 115 2.92 -6.80 0.03
CA ARG A 115 2.18 -5.54 0.01
C ARG A 115 3.12 -4.38 -0.26
N GLU A 116 2.78 -3.54 -1.23
CA GLU A 116 3.46 -2.27 -1.45
C GLU A 116 2.98 -1.23 -0.44
N MET A 117 3.92 -0.63 0.29
CA MET A 117 3.66 0.42 1.27
C MET A 117 3.71 1.80 0.62
N ALA A 118 4.74 2.01 -0.20
CA ALA A 118 4.97 3.22 -0.96
C ALA A 118 5.75 2.91 -2.25
N TYR A 119 5.68 3.81 -3.22
CA TYR A 119 6.62 3.85 -4.35
C TYR A 119 7.19 5.25 -4.56
N PHE A 120 8.36 5.29 -5.19
CA PHE A 120 9.12 6.48 -5.57
C PHE A 120 9.20 6.52 -7.09
N SER A 121 8.38 7.34 -7.74
CA SER A 121 8.44 7.54 -9.19
C SER A 121 9.60 8.47 -9.53
N MET A 122 10.42 8.03 -10.49
CA MET A 122 11.46 8.86 -11.09
C MET A 122 10.95 9.46 -12.39
N ASP A 123 11.59 10.53 -12.86
CA ASP A 123 11.32 11.08 -14.19
C ASP A 123 11.75 10.10 -15.31
N PHE A 124 11.08 10.16 -16.46
CA PHE A 124 11.36 9.25 -17.57
C PHE A 124 12.54 9.70 -18.45
N GLU A 125 12.90 10.99 -18.44
CA GLU A 125 14.08 11.53 -19.12
C GLU A 125 15.28 11.58 -18.16
N ASP A 126 15.12 12.18 -16.98
CA ASP A 126 16.10 12.18 -15.90
C ASP A 126 15.75 11.13 -14.84
N THR A 127 16.10 9.88 -15.11
CA THR A 127 15.83 8.73 -14.23
C THR A 127 16.42 8.82 -12.80
N LEU A 128 17.18 9.87 -12.49
CA LEU A 128 17.73 10.18 -11.17
C LEU A 128 16.97 11.30 -10.44
N GLN A 129 16.02 11.96 -11.10
CA GLN A 129 15.12 12.96 -10.51
C GLN A 129 13.84 12.29 -10.00
N LEU A 130 13.57 12.44 -8.70
CA LEU A 130 12.31 12.03 -8.09
C LEU A 130 11.18 12.97 -8.54
N THR A 131 10.04 12.43 -8.97
CA THR A 131 8.84 13.20 -9.36
C THR A 131 7.71 13.06 -8.35
N GLU A 132 7.47 11.86 -7.84
CA GLU A 132 6.39 11.56 -6.89
C GLU A 132 6.84 10.53 -5.85
N VAL A 133 6.40 10.70 -4.60
CA VAL A 133 6.28 9.59 -3.65
C VAL A 133 4.80 9.31 -3.44
N ARG A 134 4.35 8.07 -3.67
CA ARG A 134 2.98 7.66 -3.39
C ARG A 134 2.92 6.62 -2.30
N ILE A 135 1.94 6.74 -1.43
CA ILE A 135 1.65 5.83 -0.32
C ILE A 135 0.21 5.33 -0.45
N ASN A 136 0.07 4.01 -0.51
CA ASN A 136 -1.22 3.32 -0.67
C ASN A 136 -1.56 2.39 0.51
N ASP A 137 -0.68 2.27 1.51
CA ASP A 137 -0.88 1.40 2.68
C ASP A 137 -1.33 2.18 3.92
N PRO A 138 -2.45 1.81 4.57
CA PRO A 138 -2.93 2.43 5.82
C PRO A 138 -2.02 2.22 7.05
N MET A 139 -0.91 1.50 6.93
CA MET A 139 0.15 1.41 7.95
C MET A 139 1.09 2.62 7.92
N VAL A 140 1.19 3.32 6.78
CA VAL A 140 2.03 4.51 6.62
C VAL A 140 1.22 5.76 6.96
N GLN A 141 1.82 6.70 7.68
CA GLN A 141 1.23 7.99 8.03
C GLN A 141 2.05 9.15 7.47
N ASP A 142 1.43 10.31 7.31
CA ASP A 142 2.15 11.57 7.15
C ASP A 142 2.49 12.21 8.51
N GLN A 143 3.27 13.29 8.48
CA GLN A 143 3.68 14.07 9.66
C GLN A 143 2.51 14.74 10.42
N TYR A 144 1.29 14.69 9.87
CA TYR A 144 0.07 15.23 10.47
C TYR A 144 -0.80 14.12 11.08
N GLY A 145 -0.42 12.85 10.97
CA GLY A 145 -1.18 11.69 11.47
C GLY A 145 -2.35 11.28 10.56
N LEU A 146 -2.28 11.64 9.28
CA LEU A 146 -3.20 11.19 8.23
C LEU A 146 -2.62 9.95 7.53
N LYS A 147 -3.50 9.04 7.14
CA LYS A 147 -3.19 7.80 6.42
C LYS A 147 -4.31 7.43 5.44
N VAL A 148 -4.00 6.50 4.53
CA VAL A 148 -4.99 5.87 3.65
C VAL A 148 -6.16 5.31 4.46
N GLY A 149 -7.38 5.54 3.97
CA GLY A 149 -8.64 5.21 4.63
C GLY A 149 -9.17 6.26 5.61
N ASP A 150 -8.41 7.30 5.96
CA ASP A 150 -8.95 8.42 6.75
C ASP A 150 -9.93 9.26 5.93
N GLY A 151 -11.00 9.76 6.58
CA GLY A 151 -12.00 10.60 5.92
C GLY A 151 -11.58 12.06 5.72
N TYR A 152 -12.15 12.72 4.70
CA TYR A 152 -11.96 14.15 4.39
C TYR A 152 -12.10 15.08 5.61
N SER A 153 -13.06 14.79 6.49
CA SER A 153 -13.27 15.54 7.73
C SER A 153 -12.10 15.48 8.70
N LYS A 154 -11.29 14.40 8.68
CA LYS A 154 -10.07 14.27 9.48
C LYS A 154 -8.94 15.14 8.88
N ILE A 155 -8.83 15.23 7.55
CA ILE A 155 -7.87 16.12 6.87
C ILE A 155 -8.07 17.55 7.35
N LYS A 156 -9.31 18.05 7.23
CA LYS A 156 -9.72 19.40 7.67
C LYS A 156 -9.52 19.66 9.17
N LYS A 157 -9.48 18.61 10.01
CA LYS A 157 -9.24 18.72 11.45
C LYS A 157 -7.75 18.77 11.81
N LEU A 158 -6.90 18.01 11.11
CA LEU A 158 -5.48 17.84 11.46
C LEU A 158 -4.55 18.81 10.72
N ARG A 159 -4.95 19.28 9.54
CA ARG A 159 -4.17 20.24 8.74
C ARG A 159 -4.69 21.67 8.97
N SER A 160 -3.80 22.56 9.37
CA SER A 160 -4.08 24.00 9.50
C SER A 160 -3.85 24.72 8.18
N GLY A 161 -4.85 25.46 7.68
CA GLY A 161 -4.72 26.29 6.48
C GLY A 161 -5.99 26.31 5.64
N GLU A 162 -5.93 26.99 4.50
CA GLU A 162 -6.97 26.90 3.47
C GLU A 162 -6.81 25.57 2.73
N LEU A 163 -7.85 24.74 2.79
CA LEU A 163 -7.92 23.46 2.09
C LEU A 163 -8.41 23.72 0.66
N LYS A 164 -7.63 23.27 -0.32
CA LYS A 164 -7.94 23.38 -1.75
C LYS A 164 -8.24 22.01 -2.35
N THR A 165 -9.07 21.98 -3.38
CA THR A 165 -9.53 20.77 -4.06
C THR A 165 -9.48 20.94 -5.57
N THR A 166 -8.97 19.94 -6.27
CA THR A 166 -9.02 19.88 -7.74
C THR A 166 -9.38 18.46 -8.18
N THR A 167 -10.00 18.30 -9.34
CA THR A 167 -10.20 17.01 -10.00
C THR A 167 -9.49 17.05 -11.37
N ASP A 168 -8.84 15.97 -11.78
CA ASP A 168 -8.21 15.86 -13.10
C ASP A 168 -9.14 15.21 -14.16
N TYR A 169 -8.69 15.16 -15.41
CA TYR A 169 -9.45 14.61 -16.54
C TYR A 169 -9.73 13.11 -16.43
N HIS A 170 -8.96 12.38 -15.61
CA HIS A 170 -9.17 10.98 -15.27
C HIS A 170 -10.10 10.80 -14.06
N MET A 171 -10.69 11.89 -13.55
CA MET A 171 -11.60 11.94 -12.41
C MET A 171 -10.96 11.68 -11.03
N HIS A 172 -9.63 11.74 -10.90
CA HIS A 172 -8.98 11.71 -9.60
C HIS A 172 -9.14 13.05 -8.89
N THR A 173 -9.62 13.05 -7.65
CA THR A 173 -9.82 14.26 -6.85
C THR A 173 -8.73 14.38 -5.78
N TYR A 174 -8.04 15.51 -5.78
CA TYR A 174 -6.94 15.78 -4.85
C TYR A 174 -7.29 16.89 -3.87
N VAL A 175 -6.94 16.69 -2.61
CA VAL A 175 -6.98 17.68 -1.53
C VAL A 175 -5.56 18.13 -1.22
N TYR A 176 -5.35 19.44 -1.15
CA TYR A 176 -4.02 20.01 -0.90
C TYR A 176 -4.10 21.35 -0.16
N PHE A 177 -2.94 21.85 0.25
CA PHE A 177 -2.78 23.09 1.01
C PHE A 177 -1.68 23.93 0.35
N GLU A 178 -1.85 25.24 0.31
CA GLU A 178 -0.87 26.14 -0.31
C GLU A 178 0.50 26.02 0.36
N GLY A 179 1.56 25.84 -0.44
CA GLY A 179 2.93 25.67 0.06
C GLY A 179 3.24 24.32 0.71
N SER A 180 2.33 23.35 0.69
CA SER A 180 2.60 21.96 1.06
C SER A 180 2.95 21.12 -0.16
N LYS A 181 3.89 20.19 0.03
CA LYS A 181 4.28 19.14 -0.91
C LYS A 181 3.42 17.88 -0.74
N ILE A 182 2.61 17.78 0.33
CA ILE A 182 1.74 16.64 0.64
C ILE A 182 0.30 16.89 0.16
N PHE A 183 -0.12 16.05 -0.78
CA PHE A 183 -1.44 15.97 -1.39
C PHE A 183 -2.13 14.68 -0.93
N TYR A 184 -3.47 14.69 -0.88
CA TYR A 184 -4.28 13.51 -0.61
C TYR A 184 -5.19 13.25 -1.81
N GLU A 185 -5.03 12.12 -2.47
CA GLU A 185 -6.05 11.65 -3.41
C GLU A 185 -7.20 11.06 -2.60
N ILE A 186 -8.41 11.51 -2.88
CA ILE A 186 -9.62 11.10 -2.17
C ILE A 186 -10.65 10.53 -3.14
N SER A 187 -11.38 9.52 -2.69
CA SER A 187 -12.48 8.92 -3.44
C SER A 187 -13.75 8.79 -2.62
N GLY A 188 -14.86 8.64 -3.33
CA GLY A 188 -16.16 8.34 -2.77
C GLY A 188 -17.23 8.41 -3.85
N GLU A 189 -18.48 8.13 -3.48
CA GLU A 189 -19.58 8.17 -4.43
C GLU A 189 -19.86 9.61 -4.90
N LEU A 190 -19.84 9.82 -6.21
CA LEU A 190 -20.28 11.05 -6.85
C LEU A 190 -21.82 11.09 -6.90
N PRO A 191 -22.48 12.14 -6.38
CA PRO A 191 -23.93 12.16 -6.24
C PRO A 191 -24.64 12.61 -7.53
N THR A 192 -24.49 11.87 -8.64
CA THR A 192 -25.12 12.21 -9.93
C THR A 192 -25.53 11.01 -10.77
N SER A 193 -26.62 11.18 -11.52
CA SER A 193 -27.10 10.27 -12.59
C SER A 193 -26.96 10.90 -14.00
N GLN A 194 -26.06 11.86 -14.15
CA GLN A 194 -25.83 12.68 -15.34
C GLN A 194 -24.35 12.58 -15.76
N PRO A 195 -24.01 12.81 -17.04
CA PRO A 195 -22.61 12.91 -17.47
C PRO A 195 -21.90 14.03 -16.70
N ILE A 196 -20.67 13.74 -16.23
CA ILE A 196 -19.82 14.72 -15.57
C ILE A 196 -18.74 15.14 -16.57
N ASP A 197 -18.55 16.45 -16.70
CA ASP A 197 -17.42 17.05 -17.38
C ASP A 197 -16.31 17.32 -16.33
N PRO A 198 -15.12 16.68 -16.43
CA PRO A 198 -14.05 16.87 -15.45
C PRO A 198 -13.57 18.32 -15.35
N ASP A 199 -13.47 19.02 -16.49
CA ASP A 199 -12.89 20.37 -16.57
C ASP A 199 -13.75 21.43 -15.84
N THR A 200 -15.05 21.17 -15.70
CA THR A 200 -15.99 22.05 -14.99
C THR A 200 -16.43 21.50 -13.63
N LEU A 201 -15.99 20.31 -13.23
CA LEU A 201 -16.38 19.70 -11.96
C LEU A 201 -15.78 20.47 -10.77
N LYS A 202 -16.67 21.01 -9.94
CA LYS A 202 -16.31 21.62 -8.65
C LYS A 202 -17.09 20.95 -7.52
N LEU A 203 -16.40 20.07 -6.81
CA LEU A 203 -16.97 19.35 -5.67
C LEU A 203 -17.02 20.26 -4.43
N THR A 204 -18.19 20.33 -3.81
CA THR A 204 -18.39 21.07 -2.55
C THR A 204 -17.99 20.23 -1.35
N GLU A 205 -17.64 20.87 -0.23
CA GLU A 205 -17.34 20.15 1.03
C GLU A 205 -18.47 19.18 1.45
N GLY A 206 -19.72 19.53 1.15
CA GLY A 206 -20.89 18.69 1.46
C GLY A 206 -20.95 17.38 0.68
N GLN A 207 -20.31 17.34 -0.50
CA GLN A 207 -20.15 16.12 -1.32
C GLN A 207 -18.93 15.31 -0.83
N LEU A 208 -17.81 15.99 -0.55
CA LEU A 208 -16.55 15.37 -0.12
C LEU A 208 -16.57 14.84 1.33
N LYS A 209 -17.52 15.27 2.18
CA LYS A 209 -17.55 14.95 3.63
C LYS A 209 -17.41 13.47 4.00
N ASN A 210 -17.86 12.57 3.13
CA ASN A 210 -17.86 11.12 3.31
C ASN A 210 -16.72 10.41 2.55
N TRP A 211 -15.93 11.15 1.77
CA TRP A 211 -14.84 10.61 0.97
C TRP A 211 -13.62 10.28 1.84
N THR A 212 -12.82 9.31 1.40
CA THR A 212 -11.64 8.80 2.12
C THR A 212 -10.38 8.94 1.28
N ILE A 213 -9.23 9.07 1.95
CA ILE A 213 -7.91 9.05 1.32
C ILE A 213 -7.66 7.67 0.69
N GLU A 214 -7.41 7.63 -0.63
CA GLU A 214 -6.91 6.43 -1.31
C GLU A 214 -5.40 6.42 -1.41
N SER A 215 -4.79 7.58 -1.66
CA SER A 215 -3.34 7.76 -1.70
C SER A 215 -2.90 9.02 -0.94
N ILE A 216 -1.77 8.91 -0.24
CA ILE A 216 -0.99 10.10 0.15
C ILE A 216 0.13 10.27 -0.87
N ILE A 217 0.28 11.50 -1.37
CA ILE A 217 1.15 11.84 -2.48
C ILE A 217 2.10 12.97 -2.04
N TRP A 218 3.40 12.80 -2.27
CA TRP A 218 4.39 13.88 -2.19
C TRP A 218 4.84 14.27 -3.60
N ARG A 219 4.86 15.57 -3.90
CA ARG A 219 5.39 16.14 -5.15
C ARG A 219 6.23 17.38 -4.85
N GLU A 220 7.23 17.66 -5.68
CA GLU A 220 8.14 18.82 -5.52
C GLU A 220 7.47 20.17 -5.79
#